data_AF-A0A969BQK2-F1
#
_entry.id   AF-A0A969BQK2-F1
#
_cell.length_a   1.000
_cell.length_b   1.000
_cell.length_c   1.000
_cell.angle_alpha   90.00
_cell.angle_beta   90.00
_cell.angle_gamma   90.00
#
_symmetry.space_group_name_H-M   'P 1'
#
loop_
_entity.id
_entity.type
_entity.pdbx_description
1 polymer ?
#
loop_
_entity_poly.entity_id
_entity_poly.type
_entity_poly.pdbx_seq_one_letter_code
_entity_poly.pdbx_strand_id
1 'polypeptide(L)'
;MANIGERASLRILHEKTFGLFLDGGELGEILLPRREMPVKWALGDSVDVFIYLDSEDRQVATLKIPKAIPGQFSRLKCVAITGVGAFLDWGLPKDLLVPFREQKVRMDVGKSYIVHVHLDEQTNRINRQHPHRPAHGSRLLPISG
;
A
#
# COMPACT_ATOMS: atom_id res chain seq x y z
N MET A 1 -18.09 -3.57 -5.24
CA MET A 1 -17.94 -3.21 -3.81
C MET A 1 -16.52 -2.74 -3.60
N ALA A 2 -16.31 -1.76 -2.72
CA ALA A 2 -15.00 -1.17 -2.48
C ALA A 2 -14.35 -1.84 -1.26
N ASN A 3 -13.11 -2.32 -1.41
CA ASN A 3 -12.35 -2.96 -0.33
C ASN A 3 -10.98 -2.30 -0.18
N ILE A 4 -10.48 -2.25 1.06
CA ILE A 4 -9.11 -1.78 1.33
C ILE A 4 -8.11 -2.79 0.73
N GLY A 5 -7.07 -2.28 0.08
CA GLY A 5 -6.07 -3.13 -0.58
C GLY A 5 -6.47 -3.59 -1.98
N GLU A 6 -7.60 -3.11 -2.50
CA GLU A 6 -8.07 -3.45 -3.84
C GLU A 6 -8.21 -2.20 -4.73
N ARG A 7 -8.34 -2.45 -6.03
CA ARG A 7 -8.75 -1.44 -6.99
C ARG A 7 -10.25 -1.48 -7.17
N ALA A 8 -10.87 -0.30 -7.20
CA ALA A 8 -12.29 -0.15 -7.46
C ALA A 8 -12.55 1.10 -8.29
N SER A 9 -13.59 1.04 -9.12
CA SER A 9 -14.12 2.20 -9.83
C SER A 9 -15.15 2.87 -8.92
N LEU A 10 -14.83 4.05 -8.38
CA LEU A 10 -15.68 4.74 -7.41
C LEU A 10 -16.24 6.03 -7.99
N ARG A 11 -17.50 6.32 -7.66
CA ARG A 11 -18.21 7.50 -8.17
C ARG A 11 -17.83 8.75 -7.39
N ILE A 12 -17.58 9.86 -8.07
CA ILE A 12 -17.34 11.17 -7.46
C ILE A 12 -18.67 11.72 -6.92
N LEU A 13 -18.72 11.96 -5.61
CA LEU A 13 -19.89 12.51 -4.93
C LEU A 13 -19.85 14.04 -4.89
N HIS A 14 -18.76 14.61 -4.36
CA HIS A 14 -18.57 16.05 -4.23
C HIS A 14 -17.09 16.42 -4.04
N GLU A 15 -16.74 17.68 -4.31
CA GLU A 15 -15.42 18.25 -4.03
C GLU A 15 -15.43 19.05 -2.73
N LYS A 16 -14.36 18.94 -1.95
CA LYS A 16 -14.03 19.88 -0.87
C LYS A 16 -12.59 20.37 -1.04
N THR A 17 -12.17 21.30 -0.17
CA THR A 17 -10.81 21.87 -0.19
C THR A 17 -9.69 20.83 -0.22
N PHE A 18 -9.89 19.68 0.43
CA PHE A 18 -8.89 18.62 0.58
C PHE A 18 -8.85 17.60 -0.56
N GLY A 19 -9.84 17.60 -1.46
CA GLY A 19 -9.92 16.65 -2.58
C GLY A 19 -11.34 16.23 -2.94
N LEU A 20 -11.44 15.14 -3.69
CA LEU A 20 -12.71 14.54 -4.12
C LEU A 20 -13.16 13.47 -3.13
N PHE A 21 -14.44 13.47 -2.78
CA PHE A 21 -15.06 12.41 -2.00
C PHE A 21 -15.72 11.41 -2.94
N LEU A 22 -15.33 10.15 -2.81
CA LEU A 22 -15.76 9.04 -3.65
C LEU A 22 -16.71 8.12 -2.87
N ASP A 23 -17.68 7.56 -3.57
CA ASP A 23 -18.61 6.58 -3.02
C ASP A 23 -17.93 5.22 -2.83
N GLY A 24 -17.56 4.91 -1.59
CA GLY A 24 -17.01 3.61 -1.19
C GLY A 24 -18.07 2.58 -0.79
N GLY A 25 -19.36 2.86 -0.94
CA GLY A 25 -20.43 1.97 -0.50
C GLY A 25 -20.38 1.74 1.02
N GLU A 26 -20.15 0.49 1.44
CA GLU A 26 -20.07 0.11 2.85
C GLU A 26 -18.88 0.75 3.60
N LEU A 27 -17.82 1.12 2.89
CA LEU A 27 -16.70 1.87 3.47
C LEU A 27 -17.03 3.35 3.72
N GLY A 28 -18.20 3.83 3.27
CA GLY A 28 -18.58 5.24 3.34
C GLY A 28 -17.86 6.10 2.29
N GLU A 29 -17.67 7.39 2.60
CA GLU A 29 -16.99 8.30 1.69
C GLU A 29 -15.47 8.18 1.80
N ILE A 30 -14.80 7.97 0.67
CA ILE A 30 -13.34 7.82 0.60
C ILE A 30 -12.72 9.06 -0.05
N LEU A 31 -11.70 9.63 0.58
CA LEU A 31 -11.01 10.82 0.06
C LEU A 31 -10.00 10.44 -1.03
N LEU A 32 -10.14 11.00 -2.23
CA LEU A 32 -9.08 11.14 -3.22
C LEU A 32 -8.38 12.50 -3.00
N PRO A 33 -7.14 12.53 -2.49
CA PRO A 33 -6.48 13.78 -2.11
C PRO A 33 -6.29 14.72 -3.31
N ARG A 34 -6.36 16.03 -3.07
CA ARG A 34 -6.23 17.07 -4.11
C ARG A 34 -5.01 16.90 -5.01
N ARG A 35 -3.87 16.48 -4.45
CA ARG A 35 -2.61 16.25 -5.17
C ARG A 35 -2.67 15.09 -6.18
N GLU A 36 -3.69 14.24 -6.08
CA GLU A 36 -3.88 13.04 -6.90
C GLU A 36 -5.13 13.14 -7.77
N MET A 37 -5.78 14.31 -7.80
CA MET A 37 -6.94 14.53 -8.66
C MET A 37 -6.53 14.48 -10.14
N PRO A 38 -7.38 13.91 -11.01
CA PRO A 38 -7.15 13.96 -12.44
C PRO A 38 -7.29 15.40 -12.96
N VAL A 39 -6.69 15.69 -14.12
CA VAL A 39 -6.73 17.04 -14.74
C VAL A 39 -8.16 17.49 -15.04
N LYS A 40 -9.05 16.54 -15.34
CA LYS A 40 -10.48 16.77 -15.58
C LYS A 40 -11.28 15.73 -14.82
N TRP A 41 -12.38 16.16 -14.22
CA TRP A 41 -13.34 15.33 -13.52
C TRP A 41 -14.69 16.06 -13.49
N ALA A 42 -15.78 15.31 -13.38
CA ALA A 42 -17.10 15.85 -13.10
C ALA A 42 -17.76 15.08 -11.95
N LEU A 43 -18.70 15.74 -11.27
CA LEU A 43 -19.52 15.08 -10.27
C LEU A 43 -20.36 13.99 -10.93
N GLY A 44 -20.39 12.82 -10.30
CA GLY A 44 -21.10 11.66 -10.80
C GLY A 44 -20.29 10.76 -11.73
N ASP A 45 -19.10 11.17 -12.19
CA ASP A 45 -18.17 10.30 -12.92
C ASP A 45 -17.55 9.24 -12.01
N SER A 46 -17.09 8.13 -12.59
CA SER A 46 -16.33 7.10 -11.87
C SER A 46 -14.84 7.21 -12.15
N VAL A 47 -14.03 6.91 -11.13
CA VAL A 47 -12.57 6.94 -11.22
C VAL A 47 -11.98 5.64 -10.66
N ASP A 48 -11.03 5.05 -11.39
CA ASP A 48 -10.38 3.81 -10.98
C ASP A 48 -9.24 4.09 -9.99
N VAL A 49 -9.50 3.80 -8.72
CA VAL A 49 -8.62 4.09 -7.61
C VAL A 49 -8.17 2.82 -6.90
N PHE A 50 -7.01 2.89 -6.24
CA PHE A 50 -6.61 1.94 -5.21
C PHE A 50 -6.94 2.51 -3.84
N ILE A 51 -7.50 1.68 -2.95
CA ILE A 51 -7.97 2.12 -1.62
C ILE A 51 -6.98 1.62 -0.56
N TYR A 52 -6.50 2.50 0.30
CA TYR A 52 -5.57 2.14 1.38
C TYR A 52 -5.70 3.08 2.58
N LEU A 53 -5.03 2.75 3.68
CA LEU A 53 -4.91 3.63 4.85
C LEU A 53 -3.65 4.48 4.79
N ASP A 54 -3.80 5.79 4.93
CA ASP A 54 -2.67 6.73 5.02
C ASP A 54 -1.92 6.60 6.37
N SER A 55 -0.96 7.51 6.63
CA SER A 55 -0.16 7.49 7.87
C SER A 55 -0.97 7.83 9.13
N GLU A 56 -2.17 8.38 9.00
CA GLU A 56 -3.09 8.75 10.08
C GLU A 56 -4.24 7.73 10.20
N ASP A 57 -4.10 6.54 9.60
CA ASP A 57 -5.13 5.49 9.54
C ASP A 57 -6.46 5.95 8.90
N ARG A 58 -6.41 6.97 8.04
CA ARG A 58 -7.57 7.42 7.27
C ARG A 58 -7.68 6.65 5.97
N GLN A 59 -8.90 6.28 5.61
CA GLN A 59 -9.22 5.71 4.31
C GLN A 59 -8.99 6.73 3.21
N VAL A 60 -8.11 6.41 2.27
CA VAL A 60 -7.77 7.25 1.13
C VAL A 60 -7.76 6.43 -0.15
N ALA A 61 -8.15 7.11 -1.23
CA ALA A 61 -8.05 6.63 -2.58
C ALA A 61 -6.84 7.25 -3.28
N THR A 62 -6.19 6.49 -4.15
CA THR A 62 -5.08 6.96 -5.00
C THR A 62 -5.26 6.50 -6.44
N LEU A 63 -4.91 7.37 -7.40
CA LEU A 63 -4.80 6.98 -8.81
C LEU A 63 -3.50 6.22 -9.10
N LYS A 64 -2.54 6.26 -8.17
CA LYS A 64 -1.28 5.54 -8.34
C LYS A 64 -1.52 4.05 -8.29
N ILE A 65 -0.74 3.34 -9.08
CA ILE A 65 -0.74 1.89 -9.12
C ILE A 65 0.40 1.43 -8.18
N PRO A 66 0.09 0.75 -7.06
CA PRO A 66 1.13 0.20 -6.22
C PRO A 66 1.90 -0.89 -6.99
N LYS A 67 3.17 -1.08 -6.64
CA LYS A 67 4.06 -2.12 -7.19
C LYS A 67 3.64 -3.54 -6.77
N ALA A 68 2.68 -3.65 -5.86
CA ALA A 68 2.13 -4.90 -5.33
C ALA A 68 0.78 -4.63 -4.66
N ILE A 69 -0.13 -5.58 -4.77
CA ILE A 69 -1.36 -5.64 -3.96
C ILE A 69 -1.27 -6.75 -2.90
N PRO A 70 -2.07 -6.71 -1.82
CA PRO A 70 -2.13 -7.79 -0.85
C PRO A 70 -2.27 -9.17 -1.51
N GLY A 71 -1.54 -10.15 -0.98
CA GLY A 71 -1.46 -11.51 -1.52
C GLY A 71 -0.32 -11.73 -2.52
N GLN A 72 0.32 -10.67 -3.03
CA GLN A 72 1.39 -10.78 -4.02
C GLN A 72 2.81 -10.71 -3.43
N PHE A 73 3.75 -11.36 -4.12
CA PHE A 73 5.17 -11.15 -3.93
C PHE A 73 5.68 -10.03 -4.81
N SER A 74 6.53 -9.16 -4.28
CA SER A 74 7.17 -8.10 -5.07
C SER A 74 8.56 -7.76 -4.56
N ARG A 75 9.42 -7.30 -5.47
CA ARG A 75 10.76 -6.82 -5.17
C ARG A 75 10.68 -5.33 -4.89
N LEU A 76 10.80 -4.94 -3.62
CA LEU A 76 10.69 -3.56 -3.19
C LEU A 76 12.00 -3.05 -2.58
N LYS A 77 12.27 -1.76 -2.79
CA LYS A 77 13.51 -1.10 -2.33
C LYS A 77 13.35 -0.53 -0.94
N CYS A 78 14.34 -0.76 -0.07
CA CYS A 78 14.38 -0.12 1.24
C CYS A 78 14.79 1.33 1.11
N VAL A 79 13.91 2.21 1.57
CA VAL A 79 14.08 3.66 1.48
C VAL A 79 14.40 4.30 2.82
N ALA A 80 14.01 3.67 3.92
CA ALA A 80 14.35 4.14 5.26
C ALA A 80 14.44 3.00 6.27
N ILE A 81 15.19 3.23 7.35
CA ILE A 81 15.23 2.39 8.54
C ILE A 81 15.05 3.30 9.74
N THR A 82 14.18 2.92 10.67
CA THR A 82 13.92 3.65 11.91
C THR A 82 13.96 2.69 13.10
N GLY A 83 13.70 3.19 14.31
CA GLY A 83 13.65 2.36 15.52
C GLY A 83 12.57 1.27 15.50
N VAL A 84 11.58 1.35 14.62
CA VAL A 84 10.51 0.33 14.52
C VAL A 84 10.76 -0.71 13.43
N GLY A 85 11.61 -0.43 12.44
CA GLY A 85 11.85 -1.36 11.33
C GLY A 85 12.32 -0.69 10.04
N ALA A 86 12.17 -1.41 8.93
CA ALA A 86 12.58 -0.97 7.59
C ALA A 86 11.37 -0.64 6.72
N PHE A 87 11.42 0.49 6.02
CA PHE A 87 10.39 0.96 5.12
C PHE A 87 10.74 0.62 3.67
N LEU A 88 9.81 0.01 2.94
CA LEU A 88 9.96 -0.32 1.52
C LEU A 88 9.02 0.52 0.67
N ASP A 89 9.60 1.08 -0.40
CA ASP A 89 8.87 1.79 -1.44
C ASP A 89 8.11 0.79 -2.32
N TRP A 90 6.79 0.85 -2.20
CA TRP A 90 5.82 0.10 -2.99
C TRP A 90 5.02 0.98 -3.97
N GLY A 91 5.47 2.22 -4.21
CA GLY A 91 4.87 3.12 -5.20
C GLY A 91 3.75 4.03 -4.69
N LEU A 92 3.36 3.92 -3.42
CA LEU A 92 2.40 4.84 -2.79
C LEU A 92 3.09 5.85 -1.87
N PRO A 93 2.42 6.97 -1.51
CA PRO A 93 3.00 7.98 -0.62
C PRO A 93 3.39 7.46 0.78
N LYS A 94 2.72 6.42 1.28
CA LYS A 94 3.06 5.76 2.54
C LYS A 94 3.89 4.53 2.23
N ASP A 95 5.10 4.41 2.75
CA ASP A 95 5.91 3.21 2.58
C ASP A 95 5.39 2.03 3.43
N LEU A 96 5.60 0.81 2.95
CA LEU A 96 5.29 -0.39 3.74
C LEU A 96 6.32 -0.54 4.86
N LEU A 97 5.91 -0.96 6.05
CA LEU A 97 6.80 -1.26 7.17
C LEU A 97 7.10 -2.77 7.23
N VAL A 98 8.35 -3.16 7.48
CA VAL A 98 8.68 -4.45 8.13
C VAL A 98 9.26 -4.19 9.49
N PRO A 99 8.52 -4.57 10.54
CA PRO A 99 9.03 -4.59 11.90
C PRO A 99 10.29 -5.45 11.99
N PHE A 100 11.27 -5.07 12.83
CA PHE A 100 12.50 -5.86 12.99
C PHE A 100 12.24 -7.34 13.33
N ARG A 101 11.17 -7.62 14.09
CA ARG A 101 10.75 -8.98 14.47
C ARG A 101 10.37 -9.88 13.28
N GLU A 102 10.01 -9.28 12.15
CA GLU A 102 9.60 -9.99 10.93
C GLU A 102 10.73 -10.04 9.88
N GLN A 103 11.89 -9.42 10.17
CA GLN A 103 13.05 -9.45 9.28
C GLN A 103 13.83 -10.76 9.45
N LYS A 104 13.78 -11.62 8.42
CA LYS A 104 14.67 -12.79 8.34
C LYS A 104 16.14 -12.40 8.10
N VAL A 105 16.34 -11.29 7.40
CA VAL A 105 17.64 -10.69 7.13
C VAL A 105 17.53 -9.20 7.41
N ARG A 106 18.52 -8.64 8.10
CA ARG A 106 18.60 -7.20 8.32
C ARG A 106 18.55 -6.47 6.98
N MET A 107 17.60 -5.56 6.84
CA MET A 107 17.48 -4.74 5.64
C MET A 107 18.41 -3.54 5.69
N ASP A 108 18.95 -3.14 4.55
CA ASP A 108 19.78 -1.94 4.38
C ASP A 108 19.11 -0.97 3.40
N VAL A 109 19.17 0.33 3.71
CA VAL A 109 18.70 1.39 2.82
C VAL A 109 19.41 1.28 1.47
N GLY A 110 18.66 1.41 0.39
CA GLY A 110 19.15 1.31 -0.98
C GLY A 110 19.01 -0.08 -1.60
N LYS A 111 18.96 -1.15 -0.79
CA LYS A 111 18.83 -2.53 -1.29
C LYS A 111 17.39 -2.91 -1.55
N SER A 112 17.18 -3.94 -2.37
CA SER A 112 15.84 -4.45 -2.71
C SER A 112 15.63 -5.87 -2.20
N TYR A 113 14.41 -6.15 -1.76
CA TYR A 113 14.04 -7.41 -1.10
C TYR A 113 12.73 -7.95 -1.69
N ILE A 114 12.64 -9.27 -1.81
CA ILE A 114 11.38 -9.95 -2.15
C ILE A 114 10.54 -10.05 -0.88
N VAL A 115 9.36 -9.46 -0.91
CA VAL A 115 8.41 -9.44 0.22
C VAL A 115 7.05 -9.91 -0.23
N HIS A 116 6.27 -10.47 0.70
CA HIS A 116 4.85 -10.75 0.52
C HIS A 116 4.04 -9.59 1.12
N VAL A 117 3.20 -8.95 0.31
CA VAL A 117 2.32 -7.88 0.82
C VAL A 117 1.09 -8.53 1.45
N HIS A 118 0.78 -8.15 2.68
CA HIS A 118 -0.31 -8.71 3.45
C HIS A 118 -1.22 -7.59 3.97
N LEU A 119 -2.53 -7.74 3.82
CA LEU A 119 -3.49 -6.88 4.50
C LEU A 119 -3.72 -7.47 5.88
N ASP A 120 -3.36 -6.72 6.92
CA ASP A 120 -3.72 -7.07 8.29
C ASP A 120 -5.22 -6.79 8.47
N GLU A 121 -6.03 -7.85 8.44
CA GLU A 121 -7.49 -7.78 8.49
C GLU A 121 -8.03 -7.29 9.84
N GLN A 122 -7.22 -7.29 10.92
CA GLN A 122 -7.64 -6.78 12.23
C GLN A 122 -7.51 -5.26 12.32
N THR A 123 -6.52 -4.69 11.63
CA THR A 123 -6.21 -3.27 11.67
C THR A 123 -6.52 -2.53 10.37
N ASN A 124 -6.90 -3.26 9.31
CA ASN A 124 -7.00 -2.79 7.94
C ASN A 124 -5.71 -2.15 7.40
N ARG A 125 -4.56 -2.40 8.05
CA ARG A 125 -3.25 -1.88 7.62
C ARG A 125 -2.64 -2.83 6.61
N ILE A 126 -2.18 -2.28 5.49
CA ILE A 126 -1.39 -3.06 4.53
C ILE A 126 0.05 -3.11 5.06
N ASN A 127 0.42 -4.28 5.56
CA ASN A 127 1.74 -4.60 6.08
C ASN A 127 2.44 -5.55 5.09
N ARG A 128 3.67 -5.96 5.38
CA ARG A 128 4.34 -6.98 4.56
C ARG A 128 5.00 -8.01 5.47
N GLN A 129 4.82 -9.28 5.16
CA GLN A 129 5.52 -10.37 5.80
C GLN A 129 6.54 -10.98 4.83
N HIS A 130 7.62 -11.54 5.36
CA HIS A 130 8.55 -12.34 4.57
C HIS A 130 7.89 -13.71 4.29
N PRO A 131 7.96 -14.30 3.08
CA PRO A 131 7.39 -15.62 2.79
C PRO A 131 7.70 -16.63 3.88
N HIS A 132 6.67 -17.26 4.47
CA HIS A 132 6.84 -18.44 5.29
C HIS A 132 7.53 -19.51 4.43
N ARG A 133 8.61 -20.08 4.94
CA ARG A 133 9.23 -21.24 4.32
C ARG A 133 8.46 -22.46 4.84
N PRO A 134 7.98 -23.40 4.00
CA PRO A 134 7.81 -24.74 4.50
C PRO A 134 9.20 -25.22 4.95
N ALA A 135 9.25 -25.86 6.12
CA ALA A 135 10.48 -26.35 6.69
C ALA A 135 11.07 -27.43 5.76
N HIS A 136 12.04 -27.07 4.91
CA HIS A 136 13.20 -27.89 4.56
C HIS A 136 14.22 -27.04 3.78
N GLY A 137 15.50 -27.36 4.03
CA GLY A 137 16.67 -26.50 3.80
C GLY A 137 16.81 -25.91 2.39
N SER A 138 17.16 -24.64 2.34
CA SER A 138 17.92 -24.06 1.23
C SER A 138 18.56 -22.76 1.72
N ARG A 139 19.78 -22.45 1.34
CA ARG A 139 20.44 -21.20 1.75
C ARG A 139 20.09 -20.16 0.70
N LEU A 140 19.42 -19.07 1.05
CA LEU A 140 19.26 -17.95 0.11
C LEU A 140 20.42 -16.99 0.31
N LEU A 141 21.26 -16.90 -0.72
CA LEU A 141 22.36 -15.94 -0.84
C LEU A 141 21.79 -14.56 -1.15
N PRO A 142 22.40 -13.47 -0.66
CA PRO A 142 22.12 -12.15 -1.20
C PRO A 142 22.58 -12.12 -2.66
N ILE A 143 21.66 -11.90 -3.59
CA ILE A 143 22.02 -11.64 -4.99
C ILE A 143 22.38 -10.16 -5.06
N SER A 144 23.69 -9.90 -5.05
CA SER A 144 24.28 -8.60 -5.34
C SER A 144 23.88 -8.17 -6.75
N GLY A 145 23.31 -6.98 -6.87
CA GLY A 145 23.06 -6.26 -8.11
C GLY A 145 23.16 -4.78 -7.83
#